data_AF-X1AI85-F1
#
_entry.id   AF-X1AI85-F1
#
_cell.length_a   1.000
_cell.length_b   1.000
_cell.length_c   1.000
_cell.angle_alpha   90.00
_cell.angle_beta   90.00
_cell.angle_gamma   90.00
#
_symmetry.space_group_name_H-M   'P 1'
#
loop_
_entity.id
_entity.type
_entity.pdbx_description
1 polymer ?
#
loop_
_entity_poly.entity_id
_entity_poly.type
_entity_poly.pdbx_seq_one_letter_code
_entity_poly.pdbx_strand_id
1 'polypeptide(L)'
;MARQKLDKEVRKTILKARSMIEAVAKADGNEAETRRRVERIFESVMGYDVLKHITREYAIHGVGDTEHCDFAIQLDYEESSVPAVLVELKRVNVDLAPKHLKQAASYAINIGCEWVLLTNGKEWKLYHISFAQPPQTKLVDSWNLINDDPVILAQKFNLIGYKNIKKG
;
A
#
# COMPACT_ATOMS: atom_id res chain seq x y z
N MET A 1 -20.02 23.16 -0.76
CA MET A 1 -18.82 22.91 0.06
C MET A 1 -17.64 23.57 -0.61
N ALA A 2 -16.88 24.41 0.09
CA ALA A 2 -15.72 25.08 -0.50
C ALA A 2 -14.68 24.03 -0.93
N ARG A 3 -14.22 24.09 -2.19
CA ARG A 3 -13.16 23.23 -2.71
C ARG A 3 -11.90 23.54 -1.90
N GLN A 4 -11.53 22.65 -0.98
CA GLN A 4 -10.34 22.85 -0.15
C GLN A 4 -9.13 22.91 -1.09
N LYS A 5 -8.41 24.03 -1.06
CA LYS A 5 -7.27 24.25 -1.95
C LYS A 5 -6.13 23.33 -1.51
N LEU A 6 -5.79 22.36 -2.36
CA LEU A 6 -4.67 21.45 -2.10
C LEU A 6 -3.36 22.24 -2.04
N ASP A 7 -2.52 21.91 -1.06
CA ASP A 7 -1.17 22.45 -0.98
C ASP A 7 -0.40 22.23 -2.29
N LYS A 8 0.35 23.24 -2.72
CA LYS A 8 1.01 23.23 -4.04
C LYS A 8 2.08 22.13 -4.12
N GLU A 9 2.83 21.91 -3.05
CA GLU A 9 3.86 20.87 -3.02
C GLU A 9 3.24 19.48 -2.98
N VAL A 10 2.18 19.27 -2.18
CA VAL A 10 1.43 18.00 -2.18
C VAL A 10 0.91 17.67 -3.58
N ARG A 11 0.31 18.65 -4.27
CA ARG A 11 -0.18 18.49 -5.65
C ARG A 11 0.94 18.08 -6.59
N LYS A 12 2.08 18.77 -6.51
CA LYS A 12 3.25 18.52 -7.35
C LYS A 12 3.81 17.10 -7.14
N THR A 13 3.89 16.65 -5.89
CA THR A 13 4.34 15.29 -5.55
C THR A 13 3.41 14.22 -6.10
N ILE A 14 2.08 14.39 -5.96
CA ILE A 14 1.09 13.45 -6.54
C ILE A 14 1.21 13.39 -8.07
N LEU A 15 1.35 14.53 -8.74
CA LEU A 15 1.51 14.55 -10.19
C LEU A 15 2.82 13.89 -10.64
N LYS A 16 3.91 14.10 -9.89
CA LYS A 16 5.18 13.40 -10.14
C LYS A 16 5.06 11.89 -9.97
N ALA A 17 4.35 11.44 -8.93
CA ALA A 17 4.04 10.02 -8.71
C ALA A 17 3.25 9.43 -9.89
N ARG A 18 2.20 10.15 -10.35
CA ARG A 18 1.41 9.75 -11.53
C ARG A 18 2.29 9.57 -12.76
N SER A 19 3.04 10.59 -13.15
CA SER A 19 3.91 10.51 -14.34
C SER A 19 4.96 9.40 -14.23
N MET A 20 5.45 9.12 -13.01
CA MET A 20 6.38 8.03 -12.76
C MET A 20 5.74 6.66 -13.04
N ILE A 21 4.50 6.45 -12.60
CA ILE A 21 3.76 5.20 -12.86
C ILE A 21 3.32 5.10 -14.31
N GLU A 22 2.88 6.19 -14.95
CA GLU A 22 2.56 6.22 -16.39
C GLU A 22 3.75 5.80 -17.25
N ALA A 23 4.97 6.26 -16.91
CA ALA A 23 6.18 5.88 -17.63
C ALA A 23 6.47 4.37 -17.52
N VAL A 24 6.30 3.78 -16.34
CA VAL A 24 6.48 2.33 -16.13
C VAL A 24 5.39 1.54 -16.85
N ALA A 25 4.14 2.01 -16.80
CA ALA A 25 3.03 1.40 -17.51
C ALA A 25 3.27 1.37 -19.03
N LYS A 26 3.74 2.49 -19.59
CA LYS A 26 4.07 2.62 -21.01
C LYS A 26 5.22 1.70 -21.44
N ALA A 27 6.19 1.47 -20.55
CA ALA A 27 7.33 0.58 -20.80
C ALA A 27 7.02 -0.91 -20.54
N ASP A 28 5.78 -1.25 -20.16
CA ASP A 28 5.40 -2.58 -19.65
C ASP A 28 6.34 -3.12 -18.55
N GLY A 29 6.70 -2.24 -17.62
CA GLY A 29 7.67 -2.53 -16.58
C GLY A 29 7.30 -3.75 -15.75
N ASN A 30 8.33 -4.48 -15.31
CA ASN A 30 8.15 -5.67 -14.50
C ASN A 30 7.75 -5.33 -13.04
N GLU A 31 7.63 -6.36 -12.21
CA GLU A 31 7.17 -6.20 -10.82
C GLU A 31 8.20 -5.44 -9.98
N ALA A 32 9.50 -5.76 -10.12
CA ALA A 32 10.58 -5.06 -9.44
C ALA A 32 10.62 -3.57 -9.81
N GLU A 33 10.36 -3.26 -11.08
CA GLU A 33 10.23 -1.89 -11.53
C GLU A 33 9.06 -1.18 -10.88
N THR A 34 7.89 -1.82 -10.86
CA THR A 34 6.67 -1.29 -10.21
C THR A 34 6.92 -1.05 -8.72
N ARG A 35 7.51 -2.03 -8.04
CA ARG A 35 7.91 -2.00 -6.62
C ARG A 35 8.78 -0.79 -6.29
N ARG A 36 9.80 -0.51 -7.10
CA ARG A 36 10.68 0.66 -6.91
C ARG A 36 9.93 1.99 -7.00
N ARG A 37 8.89 2.10 -7.83
CA ARG A 37 8.11 3.33 -7.97
C ARG A 37 7.08 3.47 -6.85
N VAL A 38 6.47 2.37 -6.43
CA VAL A 38 5.58 2.34 -5.25
C VAL A 38 6.34 2.74 -3.99
N GLU A 39 7.57 2.26 -3.80
CA GLU A 39 8.43 2.69 -2.68
C GLU A 39 8.66 4.21 -2.66
N ARG A 40 8.93 4.81 -3.83
CA ARG A 40 9.04 6.28 -3.95
C ARG A 40 7.73 7.01 -3.63
N ILE A 41 6.58 6.37 -3.86
CA ILE A 41 5.27 6.94 -3.51
C ILE A 41 5.08 6.90 -1.99
N PHE A 42 5.46 5.81 -1.31
CA PHE A 42 5.47 5.76 0.15
C PHE A 42 6.33 6.87 0.75
N GLU A 43 7.50 7.11 0.20
CA GLU A 43 8.39 8.19 0.65
C GLU A 43 7.79 9.58 0.40
N SER A 44 7.52 9.89 -0.87
CA SER A 44 7.25 11.26 -1.28
C SER A 44 5.81 11.70 -1.05
N VAL A 45 4.83 10.80 -1.20
CA VAL A 45 3.40 11.11 -1.08
C VAL A 45 2.89 10.79 0.32
N MET A 46 3.30 9.66 0.89
CA MET A 46 2.78 9.18 2.19
C MET A 46 3.68 9.56 3.38
N GLY A 47 4.89 10.05 3.11
CA GLY A 47 5.80 10.60 4.13
C GLY A 47 6.54 9.56 4.96
N TYR A 48 6.67 8.32 4.46
CA TYR A 48 7.46 7.28 5.12
C TYR A 48 8.96 7.45 4.86
N ASP A 49 9.78 7.38 5.90
CA ASP A 49 11.19 6.98 5.74
C ASP A 49 11.25 5.50 5.31
N VAL A 50 11.53 5.23 4.04
CA VAL A 50 11.50 3.87 3.47
C VAL A 50 12.56 2.94 4.07
N LEU A 51 13.64 3.48 4.63
CA LEU A 51 14.67 2.70 5.29
C LEU A 51 14.28 2.31 6.72
N LYS A 52 13.37 3.08 7.33
CA LYS A 52 12.96 2.90 8.73
C LYS A 52 11.53 2.43 8.92
N HIS A 53 10.68 2.51 7.90
CA HIS A 53 9.26 2.19 8.09
C HIS A 53 8.75 1.13 7.11
N ILE A 54 9.56 0.74 6.13
CA ILE A 54 9.15 -0.21 5.09
C ILE A 54 10.12 -1.39 5.11
N THR A 55 9.61 -2.54 5.54
CA THR A 55 10.34 -3.81 5.44
C THR A 55 9.99 -4.46 4.11
N ARG A 56 11.01 -4.85 3.33
CA ARG A 56 10.83 -5.54 2.06
C ARG A 56 10.87 -7.04 2.26
N GLU A 57 10.12 -7.79 1.45
CA GLU A 57 10.10 -9.27 1.47
C GLU A 57 9.84 -9.83 2.88
N TYR A 58 8.85 -9.25 3.57
CA TYR A 58 8.54 -9.59 4.95
C TYR A 58 8.20 -11.08 5.06
N ALA A 59 9.06 -11.82 5.77
CA ALA A 59 8.97 -13.26 5.92
C ALA A 59 7.87 -13.61 6.93
N ILE A 60 6.93 -14.42 6.47
CA ILE A 60 5.80 -14.91 7.26
C ILE A 60 6.02 -16.40 7.46
N HIS A 61 6.36 -16.75 8.69
CA HIS A 61 6.69 -18.12 9.08
C HIS A 61 5.40 -18.88 9.40
N GLY A 62 5.00 -19.79 8.51
CA GLY A 62 3.89 -20.72 8.72
C GLY A 62 4.37 -22.10 9.19
N VAL A 63 3.42 -23.02 9.42
CA VAL A 63 3.69 -24.39 9.93
C VAL A 63 4.26 -25.34 8.84
N GLY A 64 4.85 -24.82 7.76
CA GLY A 64 5.37 -25.67 6.69
C GLY A 64 6.14 -24.96 5.58
N ASP A 65 5.85 -23.68 5.33
CA ASP A 65 6.54 -22.86 4.33
C ASP A 65 6.75 -21.42 4.85
N THR A 66 7.81 -20.78 4.39
CA THR A 66 8.01 -19.33 4.55
C THR A 66 7.42 -18.63 3.34
N GLU A 67 6.37 -17.86 3.55
CA GLU A 67 5.78 -17.03 2.51
C GLU A 67 6.21 -15.57 2.69
N HIS A 68 6.33 -14.82 1.61
CA HIS A 68 6.82 -13.43 1.64
C HIS A 68 5.72 -12.47 1.16
N CYS A 69 5.47 -11.42 1.94
CA CYS A 69 4.72 -10.25 1.47
C CYS A 69 5.70 -9.22 0.90
N ASP A 70 5.32 -8.54 -0.18
CA ASP A 70 6.22 -7.62 -0.87
C ASP A 70 6.75 -6.51 0.04
N PHE A 71 5.86 -5.82 0.75
CA PHE A 71 6.23 -4.88 1.80
C PHE A 71 5.41 -5.05 3.08
N ALA A 72 5.99 -4.66 4.20
CA ALA A 72 5.32 -4.41 5.46
C ALA A 72 5.60 -2.99 5.92
N ILE A 73 4.55 -2.22 6.22
CA ILE A 73 4.68 -0.91 6.88
C ILE A 73 4.83 -1.18 8.38
N GLN A 74 6.04 -1.01 8.88
CA GLN A 74 6.43 -1.30 10.25
C GLN A 74 6.83 0.01 10.93
N LEU A 75 6.13 0.42 11.99
CA LEU A 75 6.48 1.64 12.73
C LEU A 75 7.31 1.38 13.99
N ASP A 76 7.33 0.13 14.46
CA ASP A 76 8.01 -0.34 15.67
C ASP A 76 8.76 -1.63 15.36
N TYR A 77 9.98 -1.81 15.87
CA TYR A 77 10.82 -2.98 15.59
C TYR A 77 11.05 -3.87 16.83
N GLU A 78 10.24 -3.73 17.88
CA GLU A 78 10.17 -4.74 18.93
C GLU A 78 9.79 -6.11 18.36
N GLU A 79 10.33 -7.19 18.92
CA GLU A 79 10.13 -8.56 18.40
C GLU A 79 8.65 -8.97 18.34
N SER A 80 7.81 -8.41 19.22
CA SER A 80 6.37 -8.66 19.27
C SER A 80 5.54 -7.74 18.36
N SER A 81 6.16 -6.78 17.68
CA SER A 81 5.44 -5.77 16.91
C SER A 81 4.92 -6.32 15.58
N VAL A 82 3.61 -6.24 15.40
CA VAL A 82 2.94 -6.60 14.16
C VAL A 82 3.02 -5.42 13.17
N PRO A 83 3.25 -5.65 11.87
CA PRO A 83 3.14 -4.60 10.87
C PRO A 83 1.81 -3.86 10.94
N ALA A 84 1.85 -2.53 10.79
CA ALA A 84 0.64 -1.72 10.73
C ALA A 84 -0.18 -2.02 9.48
N VAL A 85 0.50 -2.29 8.35
CA VAL A 85 -0.13 -2.64 7.06
C VAL A 85 0.76 -3.62 6.31
N LEU A 86 0.20 -4.72 5.79
CA LEU A 86 0.85 -5.54 4.78
C LEU A 86 0.52 -5.02 3.38
N VAL A 87 1.51 -4.98 2.48
CA VAL A 87 1.35 -4.47 1.12
C VAL A 87 1.72 -5.54 0.12
N GLU A 88 0.75 -5.91 -0.70
CA GLU A 88 0.92 -6.84 -1.82
C GLU A 88 1.00 -6.04 -3.12
N LEU A 89 2.06 -6.29 -3.89
CA LEU A 89 2.31 -5.61 -5.16
C LEU A 89 2.12 -6.54 -6.35
N LYS A 90 1.76 -5.94 -7.48
CA LYS A 90 1.73 -6.58 -8.79
C LYS A 90 2.40 -5.72 -9.84
N ARG A 91 2.73 -6.33 -10.97
CA ARG A 91 3.18 -5.62 -12.18
C ARG A 91 2.20 -4.51 -12.56
N VAL A 92 2.72 -3.39 -13.03
CA VAL A 92 1.94 -2.18 -13.35
C VAL A 92 0.74 -2.41 -14.28
N ASN A 93 0.81 -3.38 -15.20
CA ASN A 93 -0.25 -3.68 -16.17
C ASN A 93 -1.07 -4.94 -15.83
N VAL A 94 -0.91 -5.49 -14.63
CA VAL A 94 -1.71 -6.61 -14.13
C VAL A 94 -2.86 -6.10 -13.28
N ASP A 95 -4.08 -6.53 -13.61
CA ASP A 95 -5.27 -6.20 -12.83
C ASP A 95 -5.26 -6.84 -11.45
N LEU A 96 -5.79 -6.12 -10.47
CA LEU A 96 -5.87 -6.58 -9.09
C LEU A 96 -7.04 -7.54 -8.90
N ALA A 97 -6.76 -8.84 -8.94
CA ALA A 97 -7.73 -9.91 -8.84
C ALA A 97 -7.97 -10.41 -7.40
N PRO A 98 -9.14 -11.02 -7.10
CA PRO A 98 -9.47 -11.55 -5.77
C PRO A 98 -8.47 -12.57 -5.21
N LYS A 99 -7.78 -13.33 -6.08
CA LYS A 99 -6.74 -14.28 -5.67
C LYS A 99 -5.55 -13.59 -4.97
N HIS A 100 -5.19 -12.38 -5.42
CA HIS A 100 -4.09 -11.61 -4.82
C HIS A 100 -4.48 -11.13 -3.42
N LEU A 101 -5.75 -10.69 -3.26
CA LEU A 101 -6.28 -10.34 -1.94
C LEU A 101 -6.30 -11.54 -1.01
N LYS A 102 -6.74 -12.71 -1.48
CA LYS A 102 -6.79 -13.93 -0.65
C LYS A 102 -5.42 -14.29 -0.08
N GLN A 103 -4.37 -14.21 -0.90
CA GLN A 103 -2.99 -14.45 -0.49
C GLN A 103 -2.55 -13.47 0.61
N ALA A 104 -2.65 -12.16 0.33
CA ALA A 104 -2.26 -11.11 1.27
C ALA A 104 -3.09 -11.10 2.56
N ALA A 105 -4.38 -11.45 2.49
CA ALA A 105 -5.24 -11.56 3.66
C ALA A 105 -4.89 -12.77 4.52
N SER A 106 -4.57 -13.93 3.95
CA SER A 106 -4.13 -15.10 4.71
C SER A 106 -2.88 -14.78 5.54
N TYR A 107 -1.91 -14.08 4.95
CA TYR A 107 -0.72 -13.59 5.61
C TYR A 107 -1.01 -12.66 6.78
N ALA A 108 -1.84 -11.64 6.53
CA ALA A 108 -2.22 -10.68 7.54
C ALA A 108 -2.95 -11.36 8.70
N ILE A 109 -3.85 -12.32 8.41
CA ILE A 109 -4.55 -13.12 9.42
C ILE A 109 -3.54 -13.92 10.28
N ASN A 110 -2.56 -14.58 9.65
CA ASN A 110 -1.59 -15.41 10.37
C ASN A 110 -0.74 -14.62 11.37
N ILE A 111 -0.41 -13.36 11.06
CA ILE A 111 0.43 -12.51 11.93
C ILE A 111 -0.37 -11.52 12.78
N GLY A 112 -1.70 -11.54 12.70
CA GLY A 112 -2.56 -10.60 13.44
C GLY A 112 -2.58 -9.17 12.88
N CYS A 113 -2.19 -8.97 11.62
CA CYS A 113 -2.26 -7.66 10.97
C CYS A 113 -3.69 -7.39 10.45
N GLU A 114 -4.27 -6.26 10.83
CA GLU A 114 -5.65 -5.90 10.47
C GLU A 114 -5.78 -5.23 9.09
N TRP A 115 -4.67 -4.80 8.48
CA TRP A 115 -4.70 -3.97 7.28
C TRP A 115 -3.89 -4.56 6.13
N VAL A 116 -4.53 -4.62 4.96
CA VAL A 116 -3.90 -5.04 3.70
C VAL A 116 -4.08 -3.97 2.65
N LEU A 117 -2.98 -3.61 1.98
CA LEU A 117 -2.98 -2.74 0.82
C LEU A 117 -2.56 -3.54 -0.41
N LEU A 118 -3.46 -3.66 -1.39
CA LEU A 118 -3.18 -4.31 -2.67
C LEU A 118 -2.97 -3.24 -3.75
N THR A 119 -1.86 -3.28 -4.48
CA THR A 119 -1.54 -2.25 -5.49
C THR A 119 -0.75 -2.77 -6.68
N ASN A 120 -0.97 -2.16 -7.85
CA ASN A 120 -0.09 -2.26 -9.03
C ASN A 120 0.54 -0.91 -9.37
N GLY A 121 0.54 0.04 -8.43
CA GLY A 121 0.95 1.43 -8.62
C GLY A 121 -0.10 2.33 -9.28
N LYS A 122 -0.95 1.79 -10.16
CA LYS A 122 -2.09 2.52 -10.75
C LYS A 122 -3.29 2.49 -9.82
N GLU A 123 -3.74 1.28 -9.48
CA GLU A 123 -4.84 1.01 -8.57
C GLU A 123 -4.32 0.68 -7.19
N TRP A 124 -5.05 1.17 -6.18
CA TRP A 124 -4.77 0.95 -4.77
C TRP A 124 -6.06 0.56 -4.09
N LYS A 125 -6.05 -0.54 -3.35
CA LYS A 125 -7.22 -1.07 -2.64
C LYS A 125 -6.82 -1.37 -1.19
N LEU A 126 -7.42 -0.63 -0.25
CA LEU A 126 -7.18 -0.77 1.18
C LEU A 126 -8.29 -1.64 1.78
N TYR A 127 -7.88 -2.71 2.44
CA TYR A 127 -8.76 -3.66 3.10
C TYR A 127 -8.50 -3.69 4.59
N HIS A 128 -9.59 -3.83 5.34
CA HIS A 128 -9.57 -4.14 6.76
C HIS A 128 -9.98 -5.60 6.98
N ILE A 129 -9.30 -6.27 7.91
CA ILE A 129 -9.56 -7.64 8.32
C ILE A 129 -10.18 -7.62 9.70
N SER A 130 -11.38 -8.17 9.84
CA SER A 130 -11.98 -8.44 11.15
C SER A 130 -11.71 -9.88 11.54
N PHE A 131 -11.13 -10.10 12.72
CA PHE A 131 -10.81 -11.41 13.29
C PHE A 131 -12.03 -12.11 13.92
N ALA A 132 -13.19 -12.04 13.25
CA ALA A 132 -14.35 -12.85 13.59
C ALA A 132 -14.09 -14.34 13.28
N GLN A 133 -15.03 -15.21 13.62
CA GLN A 133 -15.00 -16.63 13.25
C GLN A 133 -16.11 -16.90 12.22
N PRO A 134 -15.81 -16.98 10.90
CA PRO A 134 -14.49 -16.86 10.25
C PRO A 134 -14.02 -15.40 10.04
N PRO A 135 -12.71 -15.16 9.81
CA PRO A 135 -12.19 -13.84 9.50
C PRO A 135 -12.86 -13.26 8.24
N GLN A 136 -13.10 -11.95 8.23
CA GLN A 136 -13.71 -11.26 7.09
C GLN A 136 -12.81 -10.14 6.59
N THR A 137 -12.73 -10.00 5.26
CA THR A 137 -11.96 -8.95 4.60
C THR A 137 -12.94 -7.97 3.94
N LYS A 138 -12.84 -6.69 4.30
CA LYS A 138 -13.71 -5.63 3.79
C LYS A 138 -12.90 -4.57 3.07
N LEU A 139 -13.30 -4.22 1.84
CA LEU A 139 -12.75 -3.06 1.14
C LEU A 139 -13.17 -1.79 1.90
N VAL A 140 -12.19 -1.05 2.41
CA VAL A 140 -12.42 0.23 3.10
C VAL A 140 -12.42 1.36 2.10
N ASP A 141 -11.41 1.37 1.22
CA ASP A 141 -11.29 2.38 0.19
C ASP A 141 -10.50 1.90 -1.02
N SER A 142 -10.70 2.55 -2.15
CA SER A 142 -9.93 2.33 -3.38
C SER A 142 -9.76 3.62 -4.16
N TRP A 143 -8.61 3.77 -4.79
CA TRP A 143 -8.31 4.92 -5.65
C TRP A 143 -7.41 4.53 -6.81
N ASN A 144 -7.44 5.35 -7.86
CA ASN A 144 -6.63 5.20 -9.06
C ASN A 144 -5.74 6.43 -9.26
N LEU A 145 -4.43 6.24 -9.12
CA LEU A 145 -3.43 7.31 -9.22
C LEU A 145 -3.47 8.05 -10.57
N ILE A 146 -3.85 7.34 -11.65
CA ILE A 146 -3.87 7.87 -13.01
C ILE A 146 -5.11 8.74 -13.23
N ASN A 147 -6.27 8.24 -12.81
CA ASN A 147 -7.56 8.80 -13.22
C ASN A 147 -8.15 9.77 -12.20
N ASP A 148 -7.86 9.61 -10.91
CA ASP A 148 -8.52 10.40 -9.86
C ASP A 148 -7.98 11.84 -9.77
N ASP A 149 -8.80 12.76 -9.27
CA ASP A 149 -8.37 14.14 -9.04
C ASP A 149 -7.29 14.21 -7.94
N PRO A 150 -6.24 15.04 -8.09
CA PRO A 150 -5.19 15.17 -7.07
C PRO A 150 -5.68 15.51 -5.66
N VAL A 151 -6.81 16.22 -5.52
CA VAL A 151 -7.42 16.52 -4.22
C VAL A 151 -7.94 15.24 -3.56
N ILE A 152 -8.60 14.37 -4.34
CA ILE A 152 -9.08 13.07 -3.87
C ILE A 152 -7.89 12.18 -3.51
N LEU A 153 -6.89 12.10 -4.39
CA LEU A 153 -5.69 11.31 -4.15
C LEU A 153 -4.96 11.71 -2.87
N ALA A 154 -4.85 13.01 -2.59
CA ALA A 154 -4.24 13.50 -1.36
C ALA A 154 -4.98 13.00 -0.11
N GLN A 155 -6.33 13.00 -0.14
CA GLN A 155 -7.14 12.48 0.97
C GLN A 155 -6.98 10.97 1.13
N LYS A 156 -7.04 10.22 0.02
CA LYS A 156 -6.98 8.76 0.00
C LYS A 156 -5.62 8.23 0.43
N PHE A 157 -4.53 8.77 -0.11
CA PHE A 157 -3.18 8.39 0.32
C PHE A 157 -2.91 8.74 1.79
N ASN A 158 -3.55 9.79 2.32
CA ASN A 158 -3.38 10.15 3.72
C ASN A 158 -4.06 9.15 4.67
N LEU A 159 -5.03 8.33 4.23
CA LEU A 159 -5.63 7.27 5.08
C LEU A 159 -4.58 6.35 5.69
N ILE A 160 -3.55 6.03 4.91
CA ILE A 160 -2.39 5.23 5.29
C ILE A 160 -1.10 6.05 5.26
N GLY A 161 -1.19 7.37 5.41
CA GLY A 161 -0.03 8.25 5.49
C GLY A 161 0.68 8.10 6.84
N TYR A 162 2.00 8.26 6.87
CA TYR A 162 2.82 8.08 8.07
C TYR A 162 2.26 8.84 9.30
N LYS A 163 1.85 10.10 9.10
CA LYS A 163 1.30 10.95 10.18
C LYS A 163 -0.01 10.44 10.76
N ASN A 164 -0.81 9.70 9.98
CA ASN A 164 -2.08 9.16 10.44
C ASN A 164 -1.89 7.80 11.11
N ILE A 165 -1.06 6.92 10.52
CA ILE A 165 -0.76 5.62 11.12
C ILE A 165 -0.01 5.79 12.46
N LYS A 166 0.92 6.75 12.57
CA LYS A 166 1.64 7.01 13.83
C LYS A 166 0.76 7.55 14.97
N LYS A 167 -0.40 8.13 14.66
CA LYS A 167 -1.28 8.77 15.65
C LYS A 167 -2.35 7.84 16.19
N GLY A 168 -2.67 6.78 15.45
CA GLY A 168 -3.52 5.69 15.93
C GLY A 168 -2.73 4.78 16.83
#